data_AF-A0A0Q8QH97-F1
#
_entry.id   AF-A0A0Q8QH97-F1
#
_cell.length_a   1.000
_cell.length_b   1.000
_cell.length_c   1.000
_cell.angle_alpha   90.00
_cell.angle_beta   90.00
_cell.angle_gamma   90.00
#
_symmetry.space_group_name_H-M   'P 1'
#
loop_
_entity.id
_entity.type
_entity.pdbx_description
1 polymer ?
#
loop_
_entity_poly.entity_id
_entity_poly.type
_entity_poly.pdbx_seq_one_letter_code
_entity_poly.pdbx_strand_id
1 'polypeptide(L)'
;MLMKSICGVLLAASATLAQAAPARWDFSWGGFYDYMQNRFVDVLVRGSFEGVDADGNRILEKSELSSFRIGGYELLGCTTSAPATCGVSSFSFDFSADLRFTANHISYWANSPSDWYWSEVRYGTGGGVDYITRAQQYYDEWGLATTAQTVLTVAAVPEPNIYGMLAGGLLLMGLLAPRASWRAQRSKHLVSASGRCDQGFNLRGQ
;
A
#
# COMPACT_ATOMS: atom_id res chain seq x y z
N MET A 1 46.16 23.36 -9.37
CA MET A 1 45.28 23.17 -8.19
C MET A 1 43.84 23.44 -8.61
N LEU A 2 43.15 22.51 -9.28
CA LEU A 2 41.79 22.77 -9.79
C LEU A 2 40.99 21.48 -10.09
N MET A 3 41.15 20.41 -9.30
CA MET A 3 40.49 19.11 -9.58
C MET A 3 39.91 18.42 -8.33
N LYS A 4 39.62 19.18 -7.26
CA LYS A 4 39.10 18.60 -6.00
C LYS A 4 37.66 18.97 -5.62
N SER A 5 36.99 19.87 -6.36
CA SER A 5 35.69 20.40 -5.91
C SER A 5 34.46 19.92 -6.68
N ILE A 6 34.56 18.92 -7.57
CA ILE A 6 33.42 18.51 -8.42
C ILE A 6 32.52 17.44 -7.76
N CYS A 7 33.00 16.68 -6.76
CA CYS A 7 32.22 15.59 -6.16
C CYS A 7 31.09 16.03 -5.22
N GLY A 8 31.05 17.29 -4.78
CA GLY A 8 30.04 17.76 -3.82
C GLY A 8 28.66 18.07 -4.44
N VAL A 9 28.61 18.37 -5.74
CA VAL A 9 27.37 18.83 -6.41
C VAL A 9 26.50 17.66 -6.88
N LEU A 10 27.10 16.49 -7.16
CA LEU A 10 26.37 15.31 -7.63
C LEU A 10 25.59 14.56 -6.53
N LEU A 11 25.98 14.71 -5.25
CA LEU A 11 25.27 14.11 -4.11
C LEU A 11 24.04 14.91 -3.64
N ALA A 12 23.95 16.19 -4.01
CA ALA A 12 22.81 17.04 -3.65
C ALA A 12 21.66 16.96 -4.67
N ALA A 13 21.91 16.46 -5.89
CA ALA A 13 20.92 16.38 -6.97
C ALA A 13 20.10 15.07 -6.96
N SER A 14 20.49 14.06 -6.17
CA SER A 14 19.81 12.77 -6.10
C SER A 14 18.69 12.70 -5.05
N ALA A 15 18.49 13.75 -4.25
CA ALA A 15 17.45 13.79 -3.21
C ALA A 15 16.09 14.37 -3.70
N THR A 16 16.02 14.92 -4.90
CA THR A 16 14.83 15.68 -5.38
C THR A 16 13.88 14.92 -6.30
N LEU A 17 14.10 13.62 -6.52
CA LEU A 17 13.22 12.79 -7.39
C LEU A 17 12.44 11.71 -6.62
N ALA A 18 12.34 11.81 -5.30
CA ALA A 18 11.32 11.07 -4.55
C ALA A 18 9.99 11.82 -4.69
N GLN A 19 9.45 11.86 -5.92
CA GLN A 19 8.05 12.24 -6.09
C GLN A 19 7.24 11.08 -5.48
N ALA A 20 6.66 11.32 -4.30
CA ALA A 20 5.80 10.35 -3.64
C ALA A 20 4.67 9.98 -4.61
N ALA A 21 4.76 8.79 -5.20
CA ALA A 21 3.67 8.24 -5.96
C ALA A 21 2.46 8.04 -5.03
N PRO A 22 1.22 8.14 -5.53
CA PRO A 22 0.04 7.81 -4.75
C PRO A 22 0.18 6.40 -4.18
N ALA A 23 0.21 6.30 -2.86
CA ALA A 23 0.22 5.03 -2.21
C ALA A 23 -1.16 4.40 -2.34
N ARG A 24 -1.20 3.07 -2.45
CA ARG A 24 -2.43 2.30 -2.59
C ARG A 24 -2.66 1.44 -1.37
N TRP A 25 -3.90 1.45 -0.90
CA TRP A 25 -4.37 0.58 0.16
C TRP A 25 -5.56 -0.22 -0.32
N ASP A 26 -5.57 -1.50 0.01
CA ASP A 26 -6.74 -2.36 -0.15
C ASP A 26 -7.35 -2.59 1.23
N PHE A 27 -8.68 -2.65 1.30
CA PHE A 27 -9.38 -2.94 2.54
C PHE A 27 -10.44 -4.02 2.35
N SER A 28 -10.72 -4.71 3.45
CA SER A 28 -11.83 -5.64 3.54
C SER A 28 -12.60 -5.45 4.82
N TRP A 29 -13.91 -5.59 4.72
CA TRP A 29 -14.87 -5.27 5.77
C TRP A 29 -15.94 -6.35 5.81
N GLY A 30 -16.08 -7.02 6.95
CA GLY A 30 -17.00 -8.16 7.10
C GLY A 30 -17.43 -8.41 8.54
N GLY A 31 -18.28 -9.41 8.76
CA GLY A 31 -18.88 -9.68 10.07
C GLY A 31 -20.08 -8.77 10.37
N PHE A 32 -20.98 -8.63 9.41
CA PHE A 32 -22.16 -7.78 9.52
C PHE A 32 -23.33 -8.48 10.21
N TYR A 33 -24.26 -7.68 10.72
CA TYR A 33 -25.54 -8.14 11.22
C TYR A 33 -26.67 -7.71 10.28
N ASP A 34 -27.38 -8.69 9.73
CA ASP A 34 -28.59 -8.46 8.94
C ASP A 34 -29.76 -8.29 9.91
N TYR A 35 -30.26 -7.05 10.01
CA TYR A 35 -31.35 -6.70 10.92
C TYR A 35 -32.73 -7.15 10.42
N MET A 36 -32.89 -7.39 9.12
CA MET A 36 -34.15 -7.89 8.55
C MET A 36 -34.30 -9.39 8.79
N GLN A 37 -33.18 -10.13 8.72
CA GLN A 37 -33.13 -11.58 8.96
C GLN A 37 -32.76 -11.95 10.40
N ASN A 38 -32.46 -10.95 11.23
CA ASN A 38 -32.09 -11.10 12.64
C ASN A 38 -30.93 -12.09 12.84
N ARG A 39 -29.89 -12.01 12.00
CA ARG A 39 -28.75 -12.93 12.02
C ARG A 39 -27.43 -12.28 11.60
N PHE A 40 -26.31 -12.85 12.07
CA PHE A 40 -25.00 -12.50 11.54
C PHE A 40 -24.78 -13.13 10.16
N VAL A 41 -24.17 -12.36 9.28
CA VAL A 41 -23.83 -12.80 7.92
C VAL A 41 -22.36 -12.54 7.63
N ASP A 42 -21.72 -13.54 7.04
CA ASP A 42 -20.31 -13.46 6.62
C ASP A 42 -20.22 -12.89 5.21
N VAL A 43 -20.67 -11.65 5.05
CA VAL A 43 -20.53 -10.88 3.81
C VAL A 43 -19.24 -10.09 3.88
N LEU A 44 -18.42 -10.20 2.84
CA LEU A 44 -17.15 -9.49 2.73
C LEU A 44 -17.24 -8.39 1.68
N VAL A 45 -17.20 -7.14 2.15
CA VAL A 45 -17.07 -5.96 1.30
C VAL A 45 -15.59 -5.68 1.09
N ARG A 46 -15.20 -5.43 -0.16
CA ARG A 46 -13.82 -5.09 -0.53
C ARG A 46 -13.77 -3.77 -1.26
N GLY A 47 -12.68 -3.05 -1.04
CA GLY A 47 -12.40 -1.82 -1.74
C GLY A 47 -10.91 -1.52 -1.77
N SER A 48 -10.58 -0.45 -2.47
CA SER A 48 -9.23 0.07 -2.58
C SER A 48 -9.26 1.58 -2.64
N PHE A 49 -8.23 2.24 -2.14
CA PHE A 49 -8.10 3.67 -2.24
C PHE A 49 -6.65 4.06 -2.49
N GLU A 50 -6.47 5.17 -3.17
CA GLU A 50 -5.17 5.71 -3.55
C GLU A 50 -5.13 7.18 -3.17
N GLY A 51 -4.00 7.66 -2.66
CA GLY A 51 -3.84 9.06 -2.26
C GLY A 51 -2.44 9.39 -1.79
N VAL A 52 -2.20 10.68 -1.55
CA VAL A 52 -0.94 11.23 -1.06
C VAL A 52 -1.23 12.15 0.10
N ASP A 53 -0.68 11.85 1.28
CA ASP A 53 -0.65 12.75 2.43
C ASP A 53 0.18 13.99 2.06
N ALA A 54 -0.51 15.07 1.69
CA ALA A 54 0.07 16.26 1.12
C ALA A 54 0.53 17.24 2.21
N ASP A 55 -0.07 17.17 3.39
CA ASP A 55 0.25 18.03 4.54
C ASP A 55 1.18 17.36 5.57
N GLY A 56 1.38 16.03 5.46
CA GLY A 56 2.29 15.24 6.29
C GLY A 56 1.73 14.93 7.68
N ASN A 57 0.42 14.99 7.87
CA ASN A 57 -0.23 14.81 9.17
C ASN A 57 -0.49 13.33 9.53
N ARG A 58 -0.17 12.39 8.62
CA ARG A 58 -0.39 10.94 8.73
C ARG A 58 -1.85 10.48 8.72
N ILE A 59 -2.74 11.34 8.28
CA ILE A 59 -4.18 11.11 8.14
C ILE A 59 -4.55 11.47 6.71
N LEU A 60 -4.93 10.47 5.92
CA LEU A 60 -5.38 10.69 4.56
C LEU A 60 -6.83 11.19 4.58
N GLU A 61 -7.05 12.42 4.14
CA GLU A 61 -8.38 13.02 4.03
C GLU A 61 -8.98 12.86 2.64
N LYS A 62 -10.28 13.14 2.51
CA LYS A 62 -10.99 13.06 1.22
C LYS A 62 -10.30 13.86 0.10
N SER A 63 -9.77 15.05 0.40
CA SER A 63 -9.11 15.92 -0.59
C SER A 63 -7.78 15.38 -1.10
N GLU A 64 -7.19 14.42 -0.39
CA GLU A 64 -5.89 13.82 -0.68
C GLU A 64 -6.01 12.50 -1.45
N LEU A 65 -7.24 12.04 -1.67
CA LEU A 65 -7.53 10.86 -2.45
C LEU A 65 -7.48 11.15 -3.95
N SER A 66 -6.78 10.27 -4.67
CA SER A 66 -6.80 10.21 -6.13
C SER A 66 -7.80 9.18 -6.65
N SER A 67 -8.10 8.12 -5.88
CA SER A 67 -9.09 7.09 -6.23
C SER A 67 -9.72 6.49 -4.97
N PHE A 68 -11.01 6.19 -5.03
CA PHE A 68 -11.73 5.47 -3.99
C PHE A 68 -12.72 4.50 -4.62
N ARG A 69 -12.47 3.20 -4.44
CA ARG A 69 -13.23 2.14 -5.09
C ARG A 69 -13.83 1.17 -4.09
N ILE A 70 -15.11 0.87 -4.25
CA ILE A 70 -15.83 -0.14 -3.47
C ILE A 70 -16.66 -0.99 -4.42
N GLY A 71 -16.59 -2.31 -4.30
CA GLY A 71 -17.40 -3.21 -5.14
C GLY A 71 -17.15 -3.06 -6.64
N GLY A 72 -15.97 -2.55 -7.04
CA GLY A 72 -15.59 -2.30 -8.43
C GLY A 72 -15.90 -0.90 -8.96
N TYR A 73 -16.71 -0.10 -8.26
CA TYR A 73 -17.09 1.25 -8.66
C TYR A 73 -16.09 2.29 -8.18
N GLU A 74 -15.75 3.26 -9.03
CA GLU A 74 -14.99 4.46 -8.65
C GLU A 74 -15.96 5.51 -8.12
N LEU A 75 -15.81 5.91 -6.86
CA LEU A 75 -16.76 6.75 -6.12
C LEU A 75 -16.32 8.21 -6.01
N LEU A 76 -15.06 8.54 -6.30
CA LEU A 76 -14.59 9.94 -6.35
C LEU A 76 -14.84 10.60 -7.71
N GLY A 77 -14.78 9.83 -8.79
CA GLY A 77 -14.74 10.34 -10.15
C GLY A 77 -16.01 10.12 -10.98
N CYS A 78 -17.07 9.52 -10.44
CA CYS A 78 -18.26 9.29 -11.25
C CYS A 78 -19.17 10.52 -11.35
N THR A 79 -19.94 10.52 -12.43
CA THR A 79 -20.82 11.62 -12.85
C THR A 79 -21.87 11.91 -11.78
N THR A 80 -22.25 13.18 -11.60
CA THR A 80 -23.38 13.56 -10.74
C THR A 80 -24.72 13.59 -11.50
N SER A 81 -24.73 13.20 -12.78
CA SER A 81 -25.92 13.09 -13.61
C SER A 81 -26.24 11.65 -13.99
N ALA A 82 -27.53 11.39 -14.24
CA ALA A 82 -28.03 10.11 -14.73
C ALA A 82 -27.19 9.56 -15.92
N PRO A 83 -27.03 8.23 -16.05
CA PRO A 83 -27.78 7.19 -15.34
C PRO A 83 -27.11 6.70 -14.05
N ALA A 84 -26.02 7.28 -13.57
CA ALA A 84 -25.43 6.90 -12.29
C ALA A 84 -24.89 8.12 -11.56
N THR A 85 -25.19 8.25 -10.27
CA THR A 85 -24.61 9.25 -9.39
C THR A 85 -23.85 8.57 -8.27
N CYS A 86 -22.69 9.09 -7.90
CA CYS A 86 -21.96 8.57 -6.77
C CYS A 86 -21.25 9.70 -6.03
N GLY A 87 -20.81 9.40 -4.82
CA GLY A 87 -20.01 10.34 -4.07
C GLY A 87 -19.45 9.74 -2.80
N VAL A 88 -18.38 10.38 -2.34
CA VAL A 88 -17.81 10.16 -1.01
C VAL A 88 -18.20 11.36 -0.16
N SER A 89 -19.05 11.18 0.83
CA SER A 89 -19.49 12.26 1.72
C SER A 89 -18.40 12.62 2.72
N SER A 90 -17.75 11.61 3.30
CA SER A 90 -16.65 11.76 4.27
C SER A 90 -15.63 10.65 4.07
N PHE A 91 -14.35 10.97 4.22
CA PHE A 91 -13.27 9.99 4.24
C PHE A 91 -12.15 10.47 5.16
N SER A 92 -11.63 9.58 5.98
CA SER A 92 -10.46 9.78 6.83
C SER A 92 -9.80 8.42 7.07
N PHE A 93 -8.48 8.36 6.88
CA PHE A 93 -7.71 7.15 7.15
C PHE A 93 -6.44 7.49 7.93
N ASP A 94 -6.33 6.98 9.15
CA ASP A 94 -5.09 7.02 9.93
C ASP A 94 -4.19 5.85 9.52
N PHE A 95 -2.91 6.13 9.25
CA PHE A 95 -1.91 5.09 8.99
C PHE A 95 -1.72 4.08 10.14
N SER A 96 -2.31 4.32 11.32
CA SER A 96 -2.49 3.32 12.38
C SER A 96 -3.59 2.29 12.13
N ALA A 97 -4.16 2.26 10.92
CA ALA A 97 -5.23 1.37 10.46
C ALA A 97 -6.66 1.71 10.96
N ASP A 98 -6.95 2.98 11.27
CA ASP A 98 -8.33 3.44 11.47
C ASP A 98 -8.86 4.05 10.18
N LEU A 99 -9.82 3.38 9.53
CA LEU A 99 -10.44 3.83 8.29
C LEU A 99 -11.90 4.19 8.56
N ARG A 100 -12.27 5.43 8.24
CA ARG A 100 -13.62 5.95 8.36
C ARG A 100 -14.07 6.58 7.07
N PHE A 101 -15.20 6.11 6.55
CA PHE A 101 -15.77 6.71 5.35
C PHE A 101 -17.29 6.59 5.33
N THR A 102 -17.90 7.48 4.55
CA THR A 102 -19.29 7.44 4.13
C THR A 102 -19.32 7.70 2.64
N ALA A 103 -19.87 6.79 1.86
CA ALA A 103 -19.97 6.91 0.41
C ALA A 103 -21.25 6.28 -0.09
N ASN A 104 -21.72 6.72 -1.25
CA ASN A 104 -22.91 6.16 -1.87
C ASN A 104 -22.77 6.08 -3.39
N HIS A 105 -23.53 5.16 -3.97
CA HIS A 105 -23.67 4.99 -5.41
C HIS A 105 -25.14 4.74 -5.74
N ILE A 106 -25.70 5.56 -6.61
CA ILE A 106 -27.07 5.53 -7.08
C ILE A 106 -27.05 5.21 -8.59
N SER A 107 -27.78 4.20 -9.00
CA SER A 107 -28.05 3.89 -10.41
C SER A 107 -29.48 4.25 -10.74
N TYR A 108 -29.67 4.99 -11.83
CA TYR A 108 -30.96 5.38 -12.39
C TYR A 108 -31.20 4.61 -13.69
N TRP A 109 -32.39 4.07 -13.82
CA TRP A 109 -32.86 3.43 -15.04
C TRP A 109 -34.26 3.93 -15.38
N ALA A 110 -34.47 4.36 -16.62
CA ALA A 110 -35.80 4.72 -17.09
C ALA A 110 -35.99 4.26 -18.53
N ASN A 111 -37.03 3.45 -18.77
CA ASN A 111 -37.40 3.03 -20.12
C ASN A 111 -38.40 4.01 -20.76
N SER A 112 -39.13 4.76 -19.93
CA SER A 112 -40.07 5.79 -20.35
C SER A 112 -40.24 6.82 -19.21
N PRO A 113 -40.81 8.01 -19.47
CA PRO A 113 -41.08 9.00 -18.42
C PRO A 113 -41.98 8.45 -17.29
N SER A 114 -42.81 7.46 -17.63
CA SER A 114 -43.71 6.77 -16.73
C SER A 114 -43.14 5.46 -16.17
N ASP A 115 -41.89 5.10 -16.43
CA ASP A 115 -41.26 3.88 -15.92
C ASP A 115 -39.84 4.23 -15.49
N TRP A 116 -39.72 4.64 -14.23
CA TRP A 116 -38.46 4.99 -13.60
C TRP A 116 -38.14 4.03 -12.46
N TYR A 117 -36.86 3.74 -12.33
CA TYR A 117 -36.27 2.87 -11.32
C TYR A 117 -34.97 3.51 -10.86
N TRP A 118 -34.69 3.45 -9.56
CA TRP A 118 -33.34 3.69 -9.07
C TRP A 118 -32.98 2.74 -7.94
N SER A 119 -31.69 2.43 -7.86
CA SER A 119 -31.10 1.70 -6.75
C SER A 119 -29.98 2.52 -6.16
N GLU A 120 -29.85 2.52 -4.85
CA GLU A 120 -28.77 3.14 -4.11
C GLU A 120 -28.11 2.12 -3.20
N VAL A 121 -26.78 2.18 -3.18
CA VAL A 121 -25.97 1.49 -2.19
C VAL A 121 -25.24 2.54 -1.37
N ARG A 122 -25.42 2.50 -0.06
CA ARG A 122 -24.72 3.35 0.90
C ARG A 122 -23.73 2.50 1.67
N TYR A 123 -22.53 3.01 1.83
CA TYR A 123 -21.47 2.38 2.61
C TYR A 123 -21.03 3.36 3.70
N GLY A 124 -21.05 2.93 4.95
CA GLY A 124 -20.55 3.74 6.06
C GLY A 124 -19.90 2.86 7.12
N THR A 125 -18.63 3.10 7.47
CA THR A 125 -17.92 2.24 8.43
C THR A 125 -18.54 2.23 9.83
N GLY A 126 -19.30 3.26 10.20
CA GLY A 126 -20.07 3.31 11.45
C GLY A 126 -21.55 2.92 11.34
N GLY A 127 -22.09 2.81 10.13
CA GLY A 127 -23.51 2.50 9.89
C GLY A 127 -23.71 1.09 9.36
N GLY A 128 -22.91 0.69 8.38
CA GLY A 128 -23.08 -0.55 7.65
C GLY A 128 -23.21 -0.33 6.15
N VAL A 129 -23.81 -1.32 5.48
CA VAL A 129 -24.15 -1.23 4.07
C VAL A 129 -25.66 -1.27 3.92
N ASP A 130 -26.23 -0.26 3.29
CA ASP A 130 -27.65 -0.21 3.00
C ASP A 130 -27.88 -0.22 1.50
N TYR A 131 -28.90 -0.95 1.08
CA TYR A 131 -29.33 -1.08 -0.29
C TYR A 131 -30.80 -0.70 -0.38
N ILE A 132 -31.09 0.33 -1.14
CA ILE A 132 -32.43 0.87 -1.31
C ILE A 132 -32.76 0.77 -2.79
N THR A 133 -33.88 0.14 -3.10
CA THR A 133 -34.43 0.10 -4.45
C THR A 133 -35.79 0.77 -4.46
N ARG A 134 -35.99 1.69 -5.40
CA ARG A 134 -37.28 2.34 -5.61
C ARG A 134 -37.68 2.35 -7.07
N ALA A 135 -38.95 2.06 -7.31
CA ALA A 135 -39.66 2.33 -8.55
C ALA A 135 -41.05 2.90 -8.22
N GLN A 136 -41.85 3.25 -9.22
CA GLN A 136 -43.17 3.88 -9.03
C GLN A 136 -44.08 3.20 -8.00
N GLN A 137 -44.12 1.87 -7.98
CA GLN A 137 -44.96 1.07 -7.08
C GLN A 137 -44.16 0.00 -6.32
N TYR A 138 -42.84 0.12 -6.30
CA TYR A 138 -41.96 -0.85 -5.68
C TYR A 138 -40.97 -0.14 -4.75
N TYR A 139 -40.91 -0.62 -3.52
CA TYR A 139 -39.95 -0.21 -2.52
C TYR A 139 -39.35 -1.47 -1.92
N ASP A 140 -38.04 -1.56 -1.94
CA ASP A 140 -37.31 -2.60 -1.24
C ASP A 140 -36.09 -1.99 -0.58
N GLU A 141 -35.81 -2.45 0.64
CA GLU A 141 -34.70 -1.98 1.45
C GLU A 141 -34.15 -3.16 2.22
N TRP A 142 -32.84 -3.34 2.10
CA TRP A 142 -32.11 -4.29 2.91
C TRP A 142 -30.81 -3.66 3.36
N GLY A 143 -30.34 -4.05 4.56
CA GLY A 143 -29.14 -3.46 5.11
C GLY A 143 -28.40 -4.39 6.05
N LEU A 144 -27.13 -4.09 6.20
CA LEU A 144 -26.14 -4.84 6.94
C LEU A 144 -25.51 -3.90 7.96
N ALA A 145 -25.90 -4.02 9.23
CA ALA A 145 -25.40 -3.15 10.27
C ALA A 145 -23.99 -3.55 10.73
N THR A 146 -23.18 -2.55 11.05
CA THR A 146 -21.92 -2.79 11.79
C THR A 146 -22.19 -3.12 13.25
N THR A 147 -21.39 -4.03 13.80
CA THR A 147 -21.44 -4.46 15.19
C THR A 147 -20.02 -4.58 15.75
N ALA A 148 -19.89 -4.92 17.03
CA ALA A 148 -18.60 -5.23 17.65
C ALA A 148 -17.87 -6.43 17.02
N GLN A 149 -18.57 -7.28 16.26
CA GLN A 149 -17.97 -8.41 15.53
C GLN A 149 -17.50 -8.02 14.13
N THR A 150 -17.85 -6.82 13.67
CA THR A 150 -17.49 -6.34 12.34
C THR A 150 -16.01 -5.97 12.34
N VAL A 151 -15.26 -6.59 11.43
CA VAL A 151 -13.82 -6.38 11.30
C VAL A 151 -13.56 -5.63 10.01
N LEU A 152 -12.88 -4.48 10.13
CA LEU A 152 -12.34 -3.72 9.02
C LEU A 152 -10.81 -3.86 9.05
N THR A 153 -10.24 -4.37 7.96
CA THR A 153 -8.79 -4.52 7.81
C THR A 153 -8.32 -3.73 6.61
N VAL A 154 -7.23 -2.99 6.78
CA VAL A 154 -6.58 -2.23 5.70
C VAL A 154 -5.15 -2.72 5.55
N ALA A 155 -4.71 -2.93 4.31
CA ALA A 155 -3.36 -3.36 3.98
C ALA A 155 -2.78 -2.42 2.91
N ALA A 156 -1.58 -1.91 3.17
CA ALA A 156 -0.82 -1.19 2.17
C ALA A 156 -0.33 -2.17 1.09
N VAL A 157 -0.54 -1.81 -0.18
CA VAL A 157 -0.07 -2.59 -1.32
C VAL A 157 1.32 -2.07 -1.69
N PRO A 158 2.41 -2.84 -1.49
CA PRO A 158 3.75 -2.37 -1.81
C PRO A 158 3.88 -2.14 -3.32
N GLU A 159 4.36 -0.96 -3.71
CA GLU A 159 4.57 -0.65 -5.11
C GLU A 159 5.64 -1.57 -5.72
N PRO A 160 5.41 -2.13 -6.93
CA PRO A 160 6.39 -3.01 -7.59
C PRO A 160 7.75 -2.35 -7.81
N ASN A 161 7.77 -1.02 -7.95
CA ASN A 161 8.97 -0.27 -8.33
C ASN A 161 9.92 0.02 -7.16
N ILE A 162 9.47 -0.12 -5.90
CA ILE A 162 10.34 0.09 -4.73
C ILE A 162 11.49 -0.92 -4.73
N TYR A 163 11.20 -2.18 -5.09
CA TYR A 163 12.23 -3.22 -5.20
C TYR A 163 13.17 -2.97 -6.37
N GLY A 164 12.68 -2.40 -7.47
CA GLY A 164 13.50 -2.02 -8.62
C GLY A 164 14.50 -0.91 -8.27
N MET A 165 14.05 0.13 -7.56
CA MET A 165 14.93 1.21 -7.11
C MET A 165 15.89 0.77 -6.00
N LEU A 166 15.46 -0.10 -5.08
CA LEU A 166 16.34 -0.70 -4.08
C LEU A 166 17.43 -1.56 -4.75
N ALA A 167 17.04 -2.45 -5.66
CA ALA A 167 17.97 -3.32 -6.38
C ALA A 167 18.93 -2.51 -7.27
N GLY A 168 18.42 -1.48 -7.95
CA GLY A 168 19.23 -0.54 -8.72
C GLY A 168 20.21 0.23 -7.86
N GLY A 169 19.79 0.71 -6.68
CA GLY A 169 20.64 1.38 -5.71
C GLY A 169 21.74 0.48 -5.17
N LEU A 170 21.42 -0.77 -4.82
CA LEU A 170 22.40 -1.77 -4.38
C LEU A 170 23.40 -2.12 -5.48
N LEU A 171 22.96 -2.26 -6.73
CA LEU A 171 23.84 -2.49 -7.88
C LEU A 171 24.80 -1.32 -8.11
N LEU A 172 24.31 -0.08 -8.04
CA LEU A 172 25.14 1.12 -8.14
C LEU A 172 26.18 1.19 -7.01
N MET A 173 25.79 0.89 -5.76
CA MET A 173 26.74 0.83 -4.64
C MET A 173 27.78 -0.29 -4.82
N GLY A 174 27.39 -1.44 -5.36
CA GLY A 174 28.30 -2.56 -5.64
C GLY A 174 29.29 -2.28 -6.78
N LEU A 175 28.88 -1.51 -7.80
CA LEU A 175 29.74 -1.11 -8.92
C LEU A 175 30.70 0.03 -8.56
N LEU A 176 30.29 0.93 -7.66
CA LEU A 176 31.11 2.03 -7.17
C LEU A 176 31.98 1.64 -5.97
N ALA A 177 31.79 0.45 -5.39
CA ALA A 177 32.64 -0.06 -4.33
C ALA A 177 34.09 -0.17 -4.83
N PRO A 178 35.04 0.58 -4.27
CA PRO A 178 36.43 0.45 -4.66
C PRO A 178 36.88 -0.98 -4.34
N ARG A 179 37.43 -1.68 -5.34
CA ARG A 179 38.11 -2.98 -5.20
C ARG A 179 39.41 -2.83 -4.39
N ALA A 180 39.33 -2.30 -3.18
CA ALA A 180 40.46 -2.10 -2.30
C ALA A 180 40.32 -3.06 -1.11
N SER A 181 40.97 -4.23 -1.23
CA SER A 181 41.70 -4.92 -0.13
C SER A 181 41.70 -6.45 -0.14
N TRP A 182 41.12 -7.16 -1.12
CA TRP A 182 41.25 -8.64 -1.17
C TRP A 182 42.65 -9.17 -1.57
N ARG A 183 43.62 -8.30 -1.88
CA ARG A 183 45.02 -8.70 -2.16
C ARG A 183 45.98 -8.62 -0.96
N ALA A 184 45.53 -8.27 0.24
CA ALA A 184 46.42 -8.04 1.38
C ALA A 184 46.48 -9.16 2.43
N GLN A 185 46.03 -10.39 2.14
CA GLN A 185 46.06 -11.49 3.12
C GLN A 185 46.59 -12.83 2.60
N ARG A 186 47.44 -12.82 1.56
CA ARG A 186 48.06 -14.04 1.03
C ARG A 186 49.60 -13.99 0.87
N SER A 187 50.30 -13.11 1.61
CA SER A 187 51.78 -13.05 1.57
C SER A 187 52.47 -13.13 2.94
N LYS A 188 51.87 -13.77 3.95
CA LYS A 188 52.52 -14.03 5.25
C LYS A 188 52.69 -15.52 5.60
N HIS A 189 52.81 -16.40 4.60
CA HIS A 189 53.12 -17.82 4.82
C HIS A 189 54.25 -18.38 3.93
N LEU A 190 55.18 -17.54 3.47
CA LEU A 190 56.31 -17.99 2.65
C LEU A 190 57.63 -17.31 3.03
N VAL A 191 58.01 -17.31 4.31
CA VAL A 191 59.43 -17.25 4.70
C VAL A 191 59.58 -17.94 6.06
N SER A 192 60.63 -18.75 6.19
CA SER A 192 61.20 -19.31 7.42
C SER A 192 60.85 -20.77 7.72
N ALA A 193 61.58 -21.66 7.04
CA ALA A 193 62.23 -22.81 7.69
C ALA A 193 63.17 -23.51 6.68
N SER A 194 64.26 -22.85 6.27
CA SER A 194 65.48 -23.55 5.87
C SER A 194 66.59 -23.17 6.84
N GLY A 195 66.95 -24.12 7.70
CA GLY A 195 67.94 -23.96 8.76
C GLY A 195 68.48 -25.33 9.10
N ARG A 196 69.39 -25.78 8.24
CA ARG A 196 70.15 -27.03 8.29
C ARG A 196 71.35 -26.83 9.23
N CYS A 197 71.40 -27.58 10.33
CA CYS A 197 72.61 -27.95 11.10
C CYS A 197 72.34 -29.39 11.57
N ASP A 198 72.89 -30.45 10.98
CA ASP A 198 74.23 -30.96 11.26
C ASP A 198 74.67 -30.75 12.72
N GLN A 199 74.47 -31.78 13.55
CA GLN A 199 75.53 -32.43 14.33
C GLN A 199 75.07 -33.84 14.71
N GLY A 200 75.83 -34.85 14.29
CA GLY A 200 75.72 -36.20 14.83
C GLY A 200 76.40 -36.29 16.18
N PHE A 201 75.87 -37.10 17.09
CA PHE A 201 76.69 -37.83 18.04
C PHE A 201 75.97 -39.08 18.55
N ASN A 202 76.80 -40.08 18.78
CA ASN A 202 76.54 -41.51 18.93
C ASN A 202 76.44 -41.87 20.42
N LEU A 203 75.77 -42.99 20.75
CA LEU A 203 76.19 -44.05 21.70
C LEU A 203 75.05 -44.62 22.57
N ARG A 204 74.94 -45.97 22.51
CA ARG A 204 74.66 -46.98 23.56
C ARG A 204 73.42 -46.76 24.45
N GLY A 205 72.49 -47.70 24.61
CA GLY A 205 72.68 -49.13 24.81
C GLY A 205 72.35 -49.47 26.26
N GLN A 206 71.17 -50.07 26.49
CA GLN A 206 70.83 -51.12 27.45
C GLN A 206 69.35 -51.44 27.34
#